data_AF-A0A7J3TTN9-F1
#
_entry.id   AF-A0A7J3TTN9-F1
#
_cell.length_a   1.000
_cell.length_b   1.000
_cell.length_c   1.000
_cell.angle_alpha   90.00
_cell.angle_beta   90.00
_cell.angle_gamma   90.00
#
_symmetry.space_group_name_H-M   'P 1'
#
loop_
_entity.id
_entity.type
_entity.pdbx_description
1 polymer ?
#
loop_
_entity_poly.entity_id
_entity_poly.type
_entity_poly.pdbx_seq_one_letter_code
_entity_poly.pdbx_strand_id
1 'polypeptide(L)'
;MAEIIPPKLTIDEFKVNTVNLGKRFIELSFGYTASVKGFSNKDKIHRKFVLGDNVINFVMSTFNDIKRTTGTETAIIDKEDEMKEKIVNIMNRLLQEVNDLAKIKDHEKYMKAFNRLNCYKVTFPEIVV
;
A
#
# COMPACT_ATOMS: atom_id res chain seq x y z
N MET A 1 32.25 -11.54 -16.99
CA MET A 1 31.55 -11.15 -15.74
C MET A 1 30.07 -11.11 -16.06
N ALA A 2 29.25 -11.91 -15.37
CA ALA A 2 27.80 -11.84 -15.55
C ALA A 2 27.32 -10.56 -14.87
N GLU A 3 26.77 -9.64 -15.65
CA GLU A 3 26.16 -8.41 -15.14
C GLU A 3 24.99 -8.80 -14.23
N ILE A 4 25.11 -8.53 -12.93
CA ILE A 4 24.05 -8.75 -11.95
C ILE A 4 23.10 -7.57 -12.11
N ILE A 5 22.04 -7.76 -12.89
CA ILE A 5 20.97 -6.77 -13.02
C ILE A 5 20.12 -6.87 -11.74
N PRO A 6 20.01 -5.79 -10.94
CA PRO A 6 19.22 -5.81 -9.73
C PRO A 6 17.73 -6.02 -10.04
N PRO A 7 16.98 -6.75 -9.19
CA PRO A 7 15.54 -6.86 -9.31
C PRO A 7 14.86 -5.50 -9.27
N LYS A 8 13.95 -5.26 -10.20
CA LYS A 8 13.10 -4.08 -10.20
C LYS A 8 11.76 -4.41 -9.55
N LEU A 9 11.43 -3.71 -8.48
CA LEU A 9 10.12 -3.77 -7.83
C LEU A 9 9.39 -2.45 -8.04
N THR A 10 8.20 -2.49 -8.61
CA THR A 10 7.28 -1.34 -8.67
C THR A 10 5.99 -1.68 -7.93
N ILE A 11 5.47 -0.72 -7.17
CA ILE A 11 4.10 -0.79 -6.63
C ILE A 11 3.23 -0.04 -7.62
N ASP A 12 2.26 -0.72 -8.20
CA ASP A 12 1.47 -0.18 -9.32
C ASP A 12 0.06 0.21 -8.86
N GLU A 13 -0.43 -0.38 -7.77
CA GLU A 13 -1.76 -0.12 -7.22
C GLU A 13 -1.74 -0.10 -5.69
N PHE A 14 -2.31 0.94 -5.10
CA PHE A 14 -2.77 0.95 -3.72
C PHE A 14 -4.29 1.06 -3.71
N LYS A 15 -4.96 0.13 -3.02
CA LYS A 15 -6.42 0.13 -2.93
C LYS A 15 -6.88 -0.09 -1.50
N VAL A 16 -7.86 0.71 -1.09
CA VAL A 16 -8.67 0.42 0.11
C VAL A 16 -9.76 -0.56 -0.29
N ASN A 17 -9.77 -1.75 0.30
CA ASN A 17 -10.79 -2.76 0.02
C ASN A 17 -12.02 -2.57 0.92
N THR A 18 -11.79 -2.26 2.19
CA THR A 18 -12.85 -2.14 3.19
C THR A 18 -12.39 -1.25 4.33
N VAL A 19 -13.29 -0.40 4.82
CA VAL A 19 -13.15 0.35 6.06
C VAL A 19 -14.20 -0.16 7.05
N ASN A 20 -13.81 -0.50 8.28
CA ASN A 20 -14.75 -0.87 9.34
C ASN A 20 -14.45 -0.07 10.61
N LEU A 21 -15.29 0.94 10.87
CA LEU A 21 -15.12 1.80 12.05
C LEU A 21 -15.50 1.11 13.35
N GLY A 22 -16.52 0.25 13.34
CA GLY A 22 -16.97 -0.46 14.54
C GLY A 22 -15.91 -1.43 15.08
N LYS A 23 -15.23 -2.15 14.18
CA LYS A 23 -14.12 -3.05 14.50
C LYS A 23 -12.74 -2.37 14.39
N ARG A 24 -12.73 -1.06 14.13
CA ARG A 24 -11.53 -0.21 14.03
C ARG A 24 -10.44 -0.77 13.13
N PHE A 25 -10.74 -1.10 11.88
CA PHE A 25 -9.71 -1.54 10.92
C PHE A 25 -9.96 -1.05 9.49
N ILE A 26 -8.90 -1.11 8.68
CA ILE A 26 -8.91 -0.90 7.24
C ILE A 26 -8.23 -2.10 6.57
N GLU A 27 -8.84 -2.64 5.52
CA GLU A 27 -8.21 -3.64 4.65
C GLU A 27 -7.69 -2.98 3.38
N LEU A 28 -6.43 -3.28 3.09
CA LEU A 28 -5.65 -2.65 2.04
C LEU A 28 -5.07 -3.70 1.09
N SER A 29 -4.91 -3.27 -0.13
CA SER A 29 -4.36 -4.05 -1.24
C SER A 29 -3.20 -3.29 -1.84
N PHE A 30 -2.07 -3.96 -2.03
CA PHE A 30 -0.92 -3.42 -2.75
C PHE A 30 -0.63 -4.33 -3.94
N GLY A 31 -0.89 -3.83 -5.15
CA GLY A 31 -0.48 -4.49 -6.40
C GLY A 31 0.94 -4.08 -6.74
N TYR A 32 1.78 -5.03 -7.12
CA TYR A 32 3.17 -4.80 -7.44
C TYR A 32 3.63 -5.64 -8.63
N THR A 33 4.63 -5.13 -9.35
CA THR A 33 5.33 -5.82 -10.42
C THR A 33 6.78 -6.02 -9.99
N ALA A 34 7.24 -7.26 -10.02
CA ALA A 34 8.64 -7.62 -9.81
C ALA A 34 9.24 -8.10 -11.12
N SER A 35 10.36 -7.53 -11.53
CA SER A 35 11.03 -7.86 -12.79
C SER A 35 12.49 -8.21 -12.56
N VAL A 36 12.93 -9.35 -13.11
CA VAL A 36 14.30 -9.87 -13.04
C VAL A 36 14.67 -10.42 -14.40
N LYS A 37 15.66 -9.83 -15.07
CA LYS A 37 16.33 -10.32 -16.29
C LYS A 37 15.40 -11.05 -17.29
N GLY A 38 14.42 -10.32 -17.85
CA GLY A 38 13.50 -10.84 -18.88
C GLY A 38 12.28 -11.59 -18.33
N PHE A 39 12.19 -11.79 -17.02
CA PHE A 39 11.00 -12.29 -16.34
C PHE A 39 10.32 -11.14 -15.58
N SER A 40 9.01 -11.05 -15.67
CA SER A 40 8.19 -10.10 -14.92
C SER A 40 7.01 -10.84 -14.32
N ASN A 41 6.83 -10.70 -13.00
CA ASN A 41 5.68 -11.23 -12.29
C ASN A 41 4.88 -10.09 -11.69
N LYS A 42 3.56 -10.15 -11.85
CA LYS A 42 2.61 -9.23 -11.24
C LYS A 42 1.85 -9.97 -10.17
N ASP A 43 1.84 -9.42 -8.98
CA ASP A 43 1.17 -10.04 -7.85
C ASP A 43 0.59 -8.97 -6.92
N LYS A 44 -0.15 -9.42 -5.92
CA LYS A 44 -0.92 -8.56 -5.03
C LYS A 44 -0.87 -9.07 -3.61
N ILE A 45 -0.54 -8.19 -2.67
CA ILE A 45 -0.68 -8.50 -1.26
C ILE A 45 -1.96 -7.88 -0.70
N HIS A 46 -2.56 -8.59 0.25
CA HIS A 46 -3.71 -8.13 1.03
C HIS A 46 -3.34 -8.03 2.50
N ARG A 47 -3.54 -6.85 3.09
CA ARG A 47 -3.12 -6.56 4.46
C ARG A 47 -4.22 -5.84 5.22
N LYS A 48 -4.45 -6.26 6.45
CA LYS A 48 -5.35 -5.60 7.40
C LYS A 48 -4.53 -4.69 8.31
N PHE A 49 -4.96 -3.45 8.46
CA PHE A 49 -4.39 -2.45 9.36
C PHE A 49 -5.41 -2.12 10.46
N VAL A 50 -5.03 -2.23 11.73
CA VAL A 50 -5.90 -1.86 12.85
C VAL A 50 -5.72 -0.37 13.16
N LEU A 51 -6.82 0.37 13.33
CA LEU A 51 -6.79 1.81 13.60
C LEU A 51 -6.20 2.05 15.00
N GLY A 52 -4.96 2.52 15.03
CA GLY A 52 -4.16 2.71 16.24
C GLY A 52 -2.78 2.05 16.14
N ASP A 53 -2.60 1.15 15.17
CA ASP A 53 -1.29 0.59 14.86
C ASP A 53 -0.33 1.66 14.34
N ASN A 54 0.97 1.40 14.51
CA ASN A 54 2.00 2.25 13.94
C ASN A 54 2.06 2.06 12.41
N VAL A 55 1.76 3.13 11.67
CA VAL A 55 1.74 3.15 10.20
C VAL A 55 3.09 2.74 9.61
N ILE A 56 4.20 3.21 10.17
CA ILE A 56 5.55 2.91 9.65
C ILE A 56 5.82 1.41 9.77
N ASN A 57 5.49 0.80 10.91
CA ASN A 57 5.67 -0.65 11.10
C ASN A 57 4.82 -1.47 10.11
N PHE A 58 3.59 -1.04 9.85
CA PHE A 58 2.73 -1.67 8.86
C PHE A 58 3.32 -1.60 7.45
N VAL A 59 3.82 -0.43 7.04
CA VAL A 59 4.46 -0.24 5.73
C VAL A 59 5.71 -1.09 5.63
N MET A 60 6.58 -1.09 6.64
CA MET A 60 7.78 -1.94 6.67
C MET A 60 7.44 -3.44 6.55
N SER A 61 6.43 -3.91 7.28
CA SER A 61 5.97 -5.30 7.17
C SER A 61 5.44 -5.64 5.78
N THR A 62 4.77 -4.69 5.12
CA THR A 62 4.27 -4.86 3.74
C THR A 62 5.43 -5.00 2.76
N PHE A 63 6.48 -4.17 2.87
CA PHE A 63 7.65 -4.28 2.00
C PHE A 63 8.41 -5.60 2.22
N ASN A 64 8.51 -6.06 3.46
CA ASN A 64 9.14 -7.35 3.75
C ASN A 64 8.38 -8.52 3.12
N ASP A 65 7.04 -8.51 3.16
CA ASP A 65 6.24 -9.53 2.49
C ASP A 65 6.46 -9.53 0.97
N ILE A 66 6.50 -8.34 0.36
CA ILE A 66 6.72 -8.21 -1.07
C ILE A 66 8.09 -8.81 -1.42
N LYS A 67 9.14 -8.41 -0.71
CA LYS A 67 10.51 -8.95 -0.90
C LYS A 67 10.58 -10.47 -0.73
N ARG A 68 9.87 -11.01 0.26
CA ARG A 68 9.79 -12.45 0.48
C ARG A 68 9.10 -13.17 -0.66
N THR A 69 7.99 -12.63 -1.14
CA THR A 69 7.19 -13.22 -2.23
C THR A 69 7.94 -13.20 -3.55
N THR A 70 8.76 -12.17 -3.77
CA THR A 70 9.58 -12.02 -4.98
C THR A 70 10.93 -12.73 -4.90
N GLY A 71 11.32 -13.26 -3.72
CA GLY A 71 12.65 -13.83 -3.50
C GLY A 71 13.78 -12.80 -3.56
N THR A 72 13.47 -11.53 -3.32
CA THR A 72 14.40 -10.38 -3.42
C THR A 72 14.78 -9.83 -2.06
N GLU A 73 14.76 -10.64 -1.01
CA GLU A 73 15.04 -10.25 0.38
C GLU A 73 16.43 -9.59 0.54
N THR A 74 17.39 -10.00 -0.30
CA THR A 74 18.76 -9.49 -0.31
C THR A 74 19.01 -8.41 -1.38
N ALA A 75 17.99 -8.04 -2.17
CA ALA A 75 18.13 -7.07 -3.24
C ALA A 75 18.00 -5.63 -2.72
N ILE A 76 18.91 -4.77 -3.15
CA ILE A 76 18.83 -3.32 -2.93
C ILE A 76 17.87 -2.75 -3.97
N ILE A 77 16.83 -2.06 -3.52
CA ILE A 77 15.86 -1.37 -4.37
C ILE A 77 16.16 0.13 -4.28
N ASP A 78 16.67 0.72 -5.36
CA ASP A 78 17.21 2.10 -5.40
C ASP A 78 16.21 3.23 -5.06
N LYS A 79 14.94 2.92 -4.81
CA LYS A 79 13.90 3.89 -4.43
C LYS A 79 12.98 3.38 -3.32
N GLU A 80 13.43 2.38 -2.55
CA GLU A 80 12.61 1.76 -1.50
C GLU A 80 12.12 2.79 -0.48
N ASP A 81 12.99 3.69 -0.04
CA ASP A 81 12.64 4.69 0.97
C ASP A 81 11.66 5.74 0.45
N GLU A 82 11.80 6.17 -0.81
CA GLU A 82 10.83 7.06 -1.47
C GLU A 82 9.45 6.40 -1.59
N MET A 83 9.42 5.10 -1.91
CA MET A 83 8.17 4.34 -1.99
C MET A 83 7.50 4.19 -0.62
N LYS A 84 8.29 3.88 0.42
CA LYS A 84 7.82 3.83 1.81
C LYS A 84 7.23 5.17 2.23
N GLU A 85 7.93 6.27 1.98
CA GLU A 85 7.48 7.61 2.34
C GLU A 85 6.15 7.96 1.68
N LYS A 86 6.01 7.71 0.37
CA LYS A 86 4.75 7.94 -0.35
C LYS A 86 3.60 7.14 0.25
N ILE A 87 3.83 5.87 0.60
CA ILE A 87 2.79 5.01 1.19
C ILE A 87 2.44 5.48 2.60
N VAL A 88 3.42 5.85 3.43
CA VAL A 88 3.17 6.41 4.76
C VAL A 88 2.32 7.67 4.66
N ASN A 89 2.60 8.57 3.70
CA ASN A 89 1.81 9.77 3.48
C ASN A 89 0.38 9.48 3.05
N ILE A 90 0.17 8.51 2.15
CA ILE A 90 -1.16 8.05 1.75
C ILE A 90 -1.93 7.47 2.95
N MET A 91 -1.27 6.60 3.73
CA MET A 91 -1.85 6.01 4.93
C MET A 91 -2.26 7.06 5.96
N ASN A 92 -1.39 8.03 6.25
CA ASN A 92 -1.70 9.11 7.19
C ASN A 92 -2.91 9.93 6.73
N ARG A 93 -2.99 10.26 5.43
CA ARG A 93 -4.15 10.95 4.87
C ARG A 93 -5.42 10.11 4.99
N LEU A 94 -5.36 8.81 4.69
CA LEU A 94 -6.51 7.90 4.85
C LEU A 94 -6.98 7.84 6.30
N LEU A 95 -6.07 7.78 7.26
CA LEU A 95 -6.41 7.78 8.68
C LEU A 95 -7.08 9.09 9.09
N GLN A 96 -6.63 10.22 8.57
CA GLN A 96 -7.30 11.50 8.80
C GLN A 96 -8.71 11.50 8.22
N GLU A 97 -8.89 11.06 6.97
CA GLU A 97 -10.22 10.98 6.35
C GLU A 97 -11.16 10.03 7.13
N VAL A 98 -10.64 8.91 7.63
CA VAL A 98 -11.38 7.98 8.49
C VAL A 98 -11.77 8.61 9.84
N ASN A 99 -10.86 9.36 10.46
CA ASN A 99 -11.15 10.08 11.69
C ASN A 99 -12.19 11.18 11.49
N ASP A 100 -12.16 11.86 10.34
CA ASP A 100 -13.17 12.85 10.00
C ASP A 100 -14.52 12.19 9.70
N LEU A 101 -14.51 11.01 9.09
CA LEU A 101 -15.72 10.22 8.85
C LEU A 101 -16.44 9.84 10.15
N ALA A 102 -15.68 9.50 11.20
CA ALA A 102 -16.22 9.21 12.53
C ALA A 102 -16.90 10.42 13.20
N LYS A 103 -16.62 11.65 12.74
CA LYS A 103 -17.25 12.88 13.27
C LYS A 103 -18.55 13.25 12.55
N ILE A 104 -18.83 12.65 11.39
CA ILE A 104 -20.04 12.94 10.60
C ILE A 104 -21.26 12.31 11.27
N LYS A 105 -22.19 13.14 11.74
CA LYS A 105 -23.46 12.69 12.36
C LYS A 105 -24.58 12.45 11.34
N ASP A 106 -24.49 13.07 10.17
CA ASP A 106 -25.48 12.96 9.10
C ASP A 106 -25.28 11.68 8.30
N HIS A 107 -26.32 10.84 8.22
CA HIS A 107 -26.21 9.49 7.65
C HIS A 107 -25.91 9.51 6.15
N GLU A 108 -26.54 10.40 5.37
CA GLU A 108 -26.32 10.47 3.92
C GLU A 108 -24.90 10.96 3.60
N LYS A 109 -24.44 12.01 4.29
CA LYS A 109 -23.06 12.52 4.15
C LYS A 109 -22.05 11.48 4.59
N TYR A 110 -22.32 10.73 5.66
CA TYR A 110 -21.49 9.63 6.11
C TYR A 110 -21.37 8.56 5.02
N MET A 111 -22.48 8.07 4.48
CA MET A 111 -22.48 7.01 3.47
C MET A 111 -21.77 7.46 2.19
N LYS A 112 -21.95 8.72 1.78
CA LYS A 112 -21.25 9.29 0.63
C LYS A 112 -19.73 9.35 0.84
N ALA A 113 -19.29 9.79 2.02
CA ALA A 113 -17.86 9.84 2.36
C ALA A 113 -17.26 8.43 2.49
N PHE A 114 -18.02 7.49 3.05
CA PHE A 114 -17.57 6.11 3.27
C PHE A 114 -17.38 5.37 1.95
N ASN A 115 -18.34 5.53 1.03
CA ASN A 115 -18.23 4.97 -0.31
C ASN A 115 -17.04 5.56 -1.08
N ARG A 116 -16.75 6.86 -0.91
CA ARG A 116 -15.56 7.48 -1.52
C ARG A 116 -14.26 6.83 -1.03
N LEU A 117 -14.16 6.57 0.27
CA LEU A 117 -13.00 5.90 0.88
C LEU A 117 -12.87 4.44 0.44
N ASN A 118 -13.96 3.69 0.36
CA ASN A 118 -13.91 2.31 -0.15
C ASN A 118 -13.56 2.21 -1.64
N CYS A 119 -13.81 3.27 -2.41
CA CYS A 119 -13.40 3.36 -3.81
C CYS A 119 -12.00 3.98 -3.98
N TYR A 120 -11.25 4.20 -2.89
CA TYR A 120 -9.93 4.81 -2.95
C TYR A 120 -8.95 3.88 -3.67
N LYS A 121 -8.49 4.34 -4.82
CA LYS A 121 -7.46 3.70 -5.64
C LYS A 121 -6.43 4.74 -6.02
N VAL A 122 -5.18 4.50 -5.64
CA VAL A 122 -4.04 5.29 -6.09
C VAL A 122 -3.20 4.38 -6.97
N THR A 123 -3.10 4.77 -8.23
CA THR A 123 -2.09 4.23 -9.12
C THR A 123 -0.82 5.05 -8.88
N PHE A 124 0.27 4.39 -8.49
CA PHE A 124 1.54 5.10 -8.49
C PHE A 124 1.99 5.23 -9.95
N PRO A 125 2.52 6.40 -10.35
CA PRO A 125 3.22 6.47 -11.62
C PRO A 125 4.30 5.39 -11.63
N GLU A 126 4.57 4.79 -12.80
CA GLU A 126 5.70 3.87 -12.94
C GLU A 126 6.92 4.55 -12.36
N ILE A 127 7.38 4.04 -11.22
CA ILE A 127 8.68 4.41 -10.70
C ILE A 127 9.65 3.65 -11.59
N VAL A 128 9.96 4.25 -12.72
CA VAL A 128 11.01 3.76 -13.61
C VAL A 128 12.32 3.93 -12.84
N VAL A 129 12.78 2.81 -12.30
CA VAL A 129 14.19 2.54 -12.02
C VAL A 129 14.87 2.25 -13.34
#